data_AF-A0A134BTX3-F1
#
_entry.id   AF-A0A134BTX3-F1
#
_cell.length_a   1.000
_cell.length_b   1.000
_cell.length_c   1.000
_cell.angle_alpha   90.00
_cell.angle_beta   90.00
_cell.angle_gamma   90.00
#
_symmetry.space_group_name_H-M   'P 1'
#
loop_
_entity.id
_entity.type
_entity.pdbx_description
1 polymer ?
#
loop_
_entity_poly.entity_id
_entity_poly.type
_entity_poly.pdbx_seq_one_letter_code
_entity_poly.pdbx_strand_id
1 'polypeptide(L)'
;MKKVNVLFFFLFIMVGHLYATDDSKKPILGAFTLGMTPEVFQTQYHALLEKYEVAQKDGYESVYPVSIGGVSMDMKSLGENMYETDKILNDLYKVSFQGDEPLFFCGSTTFSENKLSAVTIIGYGNQDATISYIISRNPLKIDAEPELVCCDYKAHNDVLEACKSLTVFLQGKYGVPTKTYTIPQMPSKQEVGDQQILKVKFVQANVYGSVVPYAEWKVGDMQVVVGIKTAGAEPFIMFYDAHRLSHSYLNNLLQEEPLPTKELNW
;
A
#
# COMPACT_ATOMS: atom_id res chain seq x y z
N MET A 1 -16.20 44.13 28.04
CA MET A 1 -15.63 43.40 26.88
C MET A 1 -14.13 43.25 27.07
N LYS A 2 -13.66 42.05 27.41
CA LYS A 2 -12.28 41.60 27.19
C LYS A 2 -12.38 40.13 26.79
N LYS A 3 -12.01 39.82 25.54
CA LYS A 3 -11.97 38.45 25.02
C LYS A 3 -10.76 37.76 25.66
N VAL A 4 -11.00 36.69 26.42
CA VAL A 4 -9.97 35.74 26.82
C VAL A 4 -9.76 34.81 25.63
N ASN A 5 -8.58 34.86 25.04
CA ASN A 5 -8.16 33.87 24.04
C ASN A 5 -8.01 32.53 24.76
N VAL A 6 -8.94 31.61 24.51
CA VAL A 6 -8.74 30.20 24.88
C VAL A 6 -7.80 29.62 23.82
N LEU A 7 -6.51 29.66 24.17
CA LEU A 7 -5.46 28.92 23.51
C LEU A 7 -5.72 27.42 23.77
N PHE A 8 -6.38 26.74 22.84
CA PHE A 8 -6.59 25.29 22.90
C PHE A 8 -5.28 24.58 22.52
N PHE A 9 -4.31 24.62 23.44
CA PHE A 9 -3.17 23.72 23.51
C PHE A 9 -3.69 22.40 24.10
N PHE A 10 -4.24 21.51 23.27
CA PHE A 10 -4.49 20.13 23.69
C PHE A 10 -3.32 19.25 23.27
N LEU A 11 -2.38 19.16 24.22
CA LEU A 11 -1.72 17.94 24.69
C LEU A 11 -1.34 16.90 23.62
N PHE A 12 -0.11 17.02 23.13
CA PHE A 12 0.76 15.86 22.92
C PHE A 12 0.76 14.99 24.18
N ILE A 13 0.64 13.67 24.04
CA ILE A 13 1.41 12.60 24.71
C ILE A 13 0.73 11.28 24.37
N MET A 14 1.28 10.56 23.39
CA MET A 14 1.38 9.11 23.40
C MET A 14 2.77 8.78 22.84
N VAL A 15 3.73 8.76 23.78
CA VAL A 15 5.04 8.09 23.71
C VAL A 15 5.95 8.45 22.51
N GLY A 16 6.31 9.72 22.41
CA GLY A 16 7.56 10.13 21.77
C GLY A 16 8.70 10.14 22.79
N HIS A 17 9.11 8.98 23.32
CA HIS A 17 10.41 8.89 23.97
C HIS A 17 11.47 9.11 22.88
N LEU A 18 12.02 10.33 22.87
CA LEU A 18 13.26 10.70 22.18
C LEU A 18 14.42 9.84 22.69
N TYR A 19 14.51 8.60 22.23
CA TYR A 19 15.79 8.08 21.79
C TYR A 19 16.16 8.83 20.51
N ALA A 20 17.45 9.04 20.24
CA ALA A 20 17.91 9.49 18.94
C ALA A 20 17.11 8.72 17.88
N THR A 21 16.23 9.42 17.17
CA THR A 21 15.30 8.76 16.26
C THR A 21 16.15 8.25 15.14
N ASP A 22 16.45 6.97 15.21
CA ASP A 22 16.83 6.20 14.04
C ASP A 22 15.86 6.62 12.93
N ASP A 23 16.38 7.26 11.90
CA ASP A 23 15.59 7.84 10.82
C ASP A 23 14.75 6.74 10.11
N SER A 24 15.14 5.46 10.24
CA SER A 24 14.38 4.30 9.78
C SER A 24 13.04 4.10 10.52
N LYS A 25 12.90 4.67 11.72
CA LYS A 25 11.71 4.53 12.60
C LYS A 25 10.79 5.74 12.56
N LYS A 26 10.90 6.62 11.55
CA LYS A 26 9.98 7.76 11.42
C LYS A 26 8.52 7.27 11.37
N PRO A 27 7.58 7.92 12.09
CA PRO A 27 6.19 7.48 12.08
C PRO A 27 5.56 7.51 10.69
N ILE A 28 5.09 6.34 10.21
CA ILE A 28 4.45 6.11 8.91
C ILE A 28 3.24 7.04 8.72
N LEU A 29 2.39 7.16 9.75
CA LEU A 29 1.24 8.07 9.82
C LEU A 29 1.10 8.76 11.19
N GLY A 30 2.22 8.99 11.88
CA GLY A 30 2.20 9.58 13.22
C GLY A 30 1.89 8.59 14.36
N ALA A 31 1.51 7.35 14.05
CA ALA A 31 1.27 6.30 15.03
C ALA A 31 2.18 5.06 14.80
N PHE A 32 2.26 4.57 13.57
CA PHE A 32 2.95 3.32 13.24
C PHE A 32 4.43 3.51 12.89
N THR A 33 5.26 2.50 13.17
CA THR A 33 6.67 2.43 12.80
C THR A 33 7.02 1.01 12.38
N LEU A 34 7.91 0.85 11.38
CA LEU A 34 8.41 -0.48 11.00
C LEU A 34 9.09 -1.14 12.21
N GLY A 35 8.96 -2.47 12.30
CA GLY A 35 9.55 -3.27 13.37
C GLY A 35 8.73 -3.38 14.65
N MET A 36 7.57 -2.70 14.77
CA MET A 36 6.67 -2.90 15.92
C MET A 36 6.02 -4.28 15.91
N THR A 37 5.63 -4.77 17.09
CA THR A 37 4.95 -6.06 17.21
C THR A 37 3.48 -5.94 16.81
N PRO A 38 2.81 -7.06 16.45
CA PRO A 38 1.38 -7.07 16.15
C PRO A 38 0.54 -6.49 17.28
N GLU A 39 0.86 -6.77 18.55
CA GLU A 39 0.06 -6.30 19.69
C GLU A 39 0.11 -4.77 19.83
N VAL A 40 1.30 -4.18 19.62
CA VAL A 40 1.47 -2.73 19.60
C VAL A 40 0.72 -2.12 18.41
N PHE A 41 0.83 -2.74 17.24
CA PHE A 41 0.12 -2.29 16.04
C PHE A 41 -1.40 -2.32 16.24
N GLN A 42 -1.96 -3.46 16.71
CA GLN A 42 -3.39 -3.63 16.95
C GLN A 42 -3.92 -2.59 17.94
N THR A 43 -3.18 -2.34 19.04
CA THR A 43 -3.55 -1.33 20.03
C THR A 43 -3.65 0.06 19.41
N GLN A 44 -2.67 0.45 18.58
CA GLN A 44 -2.67 1.74 17.90
C GLN A 44 -3.72 1.82 16.79
N TYR A 45 -3.95 0.71 16.09
CA TYR A 45 -4.95 0.60 15.04
C TYR A 45 -6.36 0.79 15.59
N HIS A 46 -6.72 0.10 16.69
CA HIS A 46 -8.02 0.27 17.34
C HIS A 46 -8.23 1.71 17.84
N ALA A 47 -7.22 2.31 18.47
CA ALA A 47 -7.30 3.71 18.89
C ALA A 47 -7.50 4.68 17.71
N LEU A 48 -6.97 4.34 16.54
CA LEU A 48 -7.18 5.11 15.31
C LEU A 48 -8.60 4.91 14.78
N LEU A 49 -9.11 3.68 14.74
CA LEU A 49 -10.49 3.40 14.32
C LEU A 49 -11.50 4.15 15.19
N GLU A 50 -11.40 4.04 16.52
CA GLU A 50 -12.30 4.73 17.46
C GLU A 50 -12.31 6.25 17.24
N LYS A 51 -11.16 6.83 16.86
CA LYS A 51 -11.03 8.26 16.64
C LYS A 51 -11.69 8.74 15.36
N TYR A 52 -11.68 7.91 14.30
CA TYR A 52 -12.12 8.30 12.96
C TYR A 52 -13.41 7.60 12.52
N GLU A 53 -14.05 6.85 13.40
CA GLU A 53 -15.29 6.16 13.10
C GLU A 53 -16.41 7.16 12.77
N VAL A 54 -17.04 6.96 11.61
CA VAL A 54 -18.23 7.69 11.21
C VAL A 54 -19.32 6.68 10.87
N ALA A 55 -20.43 6.73 11.61
CA ALA A 55 -21.60 5.91 11.35
C ALA A 55 -22.30 6.35 10.04
N GLN A 56 -22.61 5.41 9.16
CA GLN A 56 -23.47 5.70 8.01
C GLN A 56 -24.94 5.83 8.42
N LYS A 57 -25.64 6.78 7.79
CA LYS A 57 -27.05 7.11 8.08
C LYS A 57 -28.02 5.93 7.93
N ASP A 58 -27.69 4.98 7.06
CA ASP A 58 -28.60 3.90 6.66
C ASP A 58 -28.20 2.52 7.23
N GLY A 59 -27.31 2.48 8.22
CA GLY A 59 -27.19 1.35 9.15
C GLY A 59 -26.42 0.12 8.66
N TYR A 60 -25.69 0.18 7.55
CA TYR A 60 -25.02 -1.01 7.01
C TYR A 60 -23.52 -1.14 7.31
N GLU A 61 -22.74 -0.08 7.56
CA GLU A 61 -21.36 -0.19 8.08
C GLU A 61 -20.76 1.18 8.49
N SER A 62 -19.87 1.21 9.48
CA SER A 62 -19.06 2.41 9.81
C SER A 62 -17.94 2.60 8.78
N VAL A 63 -17.63 3.86 8.44
CA VAL A 63 -16.47 4.22 7.61
C VAL A 63 -15.38 4.86 8.46
N TYR A 64 -14.13 4.69 8.03
CA TYR A 64 -12.96 5.21 8.75
C TYR A 64 -12.11 6.14 7.86
N PRO A 65 -12.68 7.24 7.34
CA PRO A 65 -12.00 8.12 6.39
C PRO A 65 -10.97 9.01 7.08
N VAL A 66 -9.76 9.05 6.54
CA VAL A 66 -8.73 10.04 6.89
C VAL A 66 -8.30 10.79 5.63
N SER A 67 -8.29 12.12 5.70
CA SER A 67 -7.75 12.93 4.60
C SER A 67 -6.23 13.02 4.67
N ILE A 68 -5.54 12.50 3.65
CA ILE A 68 -4.08 12.61 3.48
C ILE A 68 -3.85 13.40 2.21
N GLY A 69 -3.21 14.57 2.30
CA GLY A 69 -2.97 15.42 1.13
C GLY A 69 -4.24 15.82 0.35
N GLY A 70 -5.41 15.87 1.02
CA GLY A 70 -6.69 16.13 0.38
C GLY A 70 -7.38 14.90 -0.23
N VAL A 71 -6.75 13.72 -0.16
CA VAL A 71 -7.32 12.45 -0.64
C VAL A 71 -7.94 11.69 0.51
N SER A 72 -9.17 11.19 0.34
CA SER A 72 -9.87 10.37 1.34
C SER A 72 -9.33 8.95 1.34
N MET A 73 -8.74 8.55 2.46
CA MET A 73 -8.11 7.24 2.68
C MET A 73 -8.92 6.39 3.64
N ASP A 74 -9.11 5.11 3.34
CA ASP A 74 -9.82 4.18 4.20
C ASP A 74 -8.85 3.53 5.19
N MET A 75 -9.00 3.85 6.47
CA MET A 75 -8.15 3.27 7.52
C MET A 75 -8.53 1.83 7.84
N LYS A 76 -9.73 1.37 7.51
CA LYS A 76 -10.14 -0.02 7.72
C LYS A 76 -9.26 -0.99 6.95
N SER A 77 -8.77 -0.56 5.78
CA SER A 77 -7.84 -1.33 4.93
C SER A 77 -6.54 -1.75 5.66
N LEU A 78 -6.17 -1.07 6.75
CA LEU A 78 -5.03 -1.44 7.58
C LEU A 78 -5.22 -2.73 8.38
N GLY A 79 -6.46 -3.07 8.75
CA GLY A 79 -6.77 -4.23 9.60
C GLY A 79 -7.48 -5.38 8.88
N GLU A 80 -8.04 -5.15 7.69
CA GLU A 80 -8.84 -6.17 6.99
C GLU A 80 -8.04 -7.39 6.55
N ASN A 81 -6.76 -7.22 6.22
CA ASN A 81 -5.85 -8.30 5.81
C ASN A 81 -4.53 -8.21 6.58
N MET A 82 -4.58 -8.47 7.90
CA MET A 82 -3.37 -8.66 8.70
C MET A 82 -2.80 -10.06 8.43
N TYR A 83 -1.68 -10.12 7.72
CA TYR A 83 -0.95 -11.37 7.52
C TYR A 83 0.07 -11.53 8.64
N GLU A 84 -0.37 -12.21 9.70
CA GLU A 84 0.41 -12.39 10.93
C GLU A 84 1.36 -13.59 10.89
N THR A 85 1.21 -14.50 9.93
CA THR A 85 2.07 -15.70 9.86
C THR A 85 2.94 -15.70 8.60
N ASP A 86 4.24 -15.97 8.78
CA ASP A 86 5.22 -16.16 7.70
C ASP A 86 4.75 -17.22 6.69
N LYS A 87 3.88 -18.15 7.11
CA LYS A 87 3.23 -19.13 6.23
C LYS A 87 2.30 -18.50 5.20
N ILE A 88 1.40 -17.59 5.59
CA ILE A 88 0.51 -16.90 4.63
C ILE A 88 1.36 -16.01 3.72
N LEU A 89 2.39 -15.37 4.27
CA LEU A 89 3.37 -14.61 3.49
C LEU A 89 4.07 -15.50 2.44
N ASN A 90 4.41 -16.75 2.79
CA ASN A 90 5.00 -17.73 1.88
C ASN A 90 4.04 -18.20 0.79
N ASP A 91 2.79 -18.48 1.14
CA ASP A 91 1.79 -18.93 0.18
C ASP A 91 1.51 -17.82 -0.86
N LEU A 92 1.44 -16.56 -0.41
CA LEU A 92 1.33 -15.38 -1.28
C LEU A 92 2.59 -15.18 -2.12
N TYR A 93 3.77 -15.39 -1.52
CA TYR A 93 5.05 -15.29 -2.20
C TYR A 93 5.19 -16.30 -3.34
N LYS A 94 4.83 -17.57 -3.10
CA LYS A 94 4.92 -18.67 -4.07
C LYS A 94 4.03 -18.46 -5.31
N VAL A 95 2.94 -17.70 -5.18
CA VAL A 95 2.03 -17.37 -6.29
C VAL A 95 2.26 -15.98 -6.89
N SER A 96 3.15 -15.18 -6.30
CA SER A 96 3.55 -13.87 -6.84
C SER A 96 4.56 -14.05 -7.96
N PHE A 97 4.55 -13.16 -8.97
CA PHE A 97 5.47 -13.25 -10.10
C PHE A 97 6.91 -13.01 -9.62
N GLN A 98 7.81 -13.97 -9.86
CA GLN A 98 9.19 -13.92 -9.42
C GLN A 98 10.00 -12.98 -10.31
N GLY A 99 10.51 -11.89 -9.75
CA GLY A 99 11.44 -10.95 -10.38
C GLY A 99 12.43 -10.39 -9.36
N ASP A 100 13.23 -9.39 -9.73
CA ASP A 100 14.21 -8.77 -8.81
C ASP A 100 13.61 -7.66 -7.93
N GLU A 101 12.34 -7.30 -8.15
CA GLU A 101 11.67 -6.21 -7.43
C GLU A 101 11.07 -6.69 -6.09
N PRO A 102 11.03 -5.85 -5.04
CA PRO A 102 10.40 -6.24 -3.79
C PRO A 102 8.91 -6.53 -3.99
N LEU A 103 8.38 -7.47 -3.22
CA LEU A 103 6.96 -7.82 -3.28
C LEU A 103 6.10 -6.64 -2.82
N PHE A 104 5.21 -6.21 -3.70
CA PHE A 104 4.20 -5.22 -3.37
C PHE A 104 2.98 -5.93 -2.77
N PHE A 105 2.85 -5.93 -1.45
CA PHE A 105 1.66 -6.40 -0.73
C PHE A 105 0.64 -5.27 -0.65
N CYS A 106 -0.16 -5.14 -1.70
CA CYS A 106 -1.13 -4.07 -1.78
C CYS A 106 -2.42 -4.42 -1.06
N GLY A 107 -2.85 -3.55 -0.14
CA GLY A 107 -4.06 -3.71 0.67
C GLY A 107 -3.90 -4.61 1.89
N SER A 108 -2.69 -4.69 2.45
CA SER A 108 -2.43 -5.57 3.59
C SER A 108 -1.41 -4.98 4.55
N THR A 109 -1.57 -5.34 5.82
CA THR A 109 -0.55 -5.12 6.85
C THR A 109 0.22 -6.43 7.01
N THR A 110 1.53 -6.37 6.82
CA THR A 110 2.39 -7.55 6.77
C THR A 110 3.35 -7.56 7.93
N PHE A 111 3.39 -8.67 8.65
CA PHE A 111 4.39 -8.96 9.67
C PHE A 111 5.31 -10.08 9.18
N SER A 112 6.60 -9.92 9.42
CA SER A 112 7.60 -10.97 9.20
C SER A 112 8.40 -11.12 10.49
N GLU A 113 8.55 -12.36 10.97
CA GLU A 113 9.14 -12.65 12.28
C GLU A 113 8.54 -11.82 13.43
N ASN A 114 7.21 -11.71 13.45
CA ASN A 114 6.48 -10.93 14.47
C ASN A 114 6.82 -9.42 14.50
N LYS A 115 7.30 -8.86 13.37
CA LYS A 115 7.66 -7.45 13.22
C LYS A 115 6.98 -6.84 12.01
N LEU A 116 6.39 -5.66 12.19
CA LEU A 116 5.72 -4.92 11.13
C LEU A 116 6.72 -4.63 10.00
N SER A 117 6.44 -5.21 8.83
CA SER A 117 7.30 -5.16 7.66
C SER A 117 6.70 -4.33 6.53
N ALA A 118 5.37 -4.25 6.46
CA ALA A 118 4.68 -3.32 5.58
C ALA A 118 3.31 -2.91 6.08
N VAL A 119 2.91 -1.69 5.69
CA VAL A 119 1.57 -1.13 5.85
C VAL A 119 1.16 -0.52 4.52
N THR A 120 0.01 -0.93 4.00
CA THR A 120 -0.60 -0.30 2.82
C THR A 120 -1.94 0.32 3.20
N ILE A 121 -2.11 1.59 2.86
CA ILE A 121 -3.36 2.33 3.02
C ILE A 121 -3.96 2.51 1.63
N ILE A 122 -5.22 2.14 1.47
CA ILE A 122 -5.96 2.31 0.22
C ILE A 122 -6.90 3.51 0.35
N GLY A 123 -6.95 4.31 -0.72
CA GLY A 123 -7.92 5.39 -0.87
C GLY A 123 -9.24 4.90 -1.40
N TYR A 124 -10.32 5.62 -1.10
CA TYR A 124 -11.60 5.33 -1.74
C TYR A 124 -11.47 5.53 -3.25
N GLY A 125 -11.52 4.44 -4.00
CA GLY A 125 -11.52 4.47 -5.46
C GLY A 125 -12.87 4.90 -6.01
N ASN A 126 -12.98 4.88 -7.34
CA ASN A 126 -14.27 5.05 -7.99
C ASN A 126 -15.09 3.76 -7.80
N GLN A 127 -15.99 3.75 -6.82
CA GLN A 127 -16.86 2.61 -6.53
C GLN A 127 -17.79 2.23 -7.70
N ASP A 128 -17.97 3.12 -8.67
CA ASP A 128 -18.78 2.89 -9.87
C ASP A 128 -17.98 2.27 -11.04
N ALA A 129 -16.64 2.17 -10.94
CA ALA A 129 -15.80 1.68 -12.03
C ALA A 129 -15.73 0.15 -12.02
N THR A 130 -16.54 -0.50 -12.87
CA THR A 130 -16.67 -1.96 -12.89
C THR A 130 -15.37 -2.67 -13.27
N ILE A 131 -14.55 -2.09 -14.17
CA ILE A 131 -13.17 -2.52 -14.49
C ILE A 131 -12.38 -1.30 -14.99
N SER A 132 -11.43 -0.79 -14.20
CA SER A 132 -10.59 0.35 -14.62
C SER A 132 -9.35 -0.06 -15.43
N TYR A 133 -8.80 -1.24 -15.14
CA TYR A 133 -7.63 -1.77 -15.82
C TYR A 133 -7.75 -3.28 -16.06
N ILE A 134 -7.22 -3.75 -17.19
CA ILE A 134 -7.12 -5.18 -17.53
C ILE A 134 -5.65 -5.51 -17.81
N ILE A 135 -5.18 -6.65 -17.32
CA ILE A 135 -3.89 -7.20 -17.71
C ILE A 135 -4.13 -8.12 -18.90
N SER A 136 -3.68 -7.70 -20.08
CA SER A 136 -3.79 -8.47 -21.32
C SER A 136 -2.51 -9.25 -21.55
N ARG A 137 -2.63 -10.57 -21.76
CA ARG A 137 -1.52 -11.44 -22.17
C ARG A 137 -1.81 -11.96 -23.57
N ASN A 138 -0.82 -11.88 -24.47
CA ASN A 138 -0.99 -12.43 -25.81
C ASN A 138 -0.88 -13.97 -25.76
N PRO A 139 -1.97 -14.72 -26.01
CA PRO A 139 -1.96 -16.18 -25.88
C PRO A 139 -1.08 -16.87 -26.94
N LEU A 140 -0.71 -16.16 -28.01
CA LEU A 140 0.15 -16.66 -29.09
C LEU A 140 1.63 -16.31 -28.88
N LYS A 141 1.96 -15.49 -27.88
CA LYS A 141 3.33 -15.12 -27.51
C LYS A 141 3.50 -15.28 -26.01
N ILE A 142 3.74 -16.52 -25.59
CA ILE A 142 3.83 -16.91 -24.18
C ILE A 142 4.91 -16.09 -23.44
N ASP A 143 5.99 -15.73 -24.14
CA ASP A 143 7.11 -14.94 -23.59
C ASP A 143 6.90 -13.41 -23.71
N ALA A 144 5.78 -12.94 -24.26
CA ALA A 144 5.51 -11.51 -24.32
C ALA A 144 5.10 -10.98 -22.94
N GLU A 145 5.68 -9.85 -22.57
CA GLU A 145 5.30 -9.13 -21.36
C GLU A 145 3.81 -8.78 -21.38
N PRO A 146 3.08 -8.95 -20.27
CA PRO A 146 1.70 -8.53 -20.17
C PRO A 146 1.56 -7.02 -20.39
N GLU A 147 0.48 -6.63 -21.04
CA GLU A 147 0.11 -5.23 -21.24
C GLU A 147 -0.95 -4.80 -20.22
N LEU A 148 -0.82 -3.60 -19.67
CA LEU A 148 -1.89 -2.97 -18.90
C LEU A 148 -2.80 -2.19 -19.84
N VAL A 149 -4.09 -2.48 -19.83
CA VAL A 149 -5.09 -1.82 -20.66
C VAL A 149 -5.96 -0.94 -19.78
N CYS A 150 -6.08 0.34 -20.10
CA CYS A 150 -7.03 1.26 -19.46
C CYS A 150 -8.39 1.15 -20.12
N CYS A 151 -9.41 0.90 -19.30
CA CYS A 151 -10.80 0.74 -19.76
C CYS A 151 -11.72 1.87 -19.29
N ASP A 152 -11.31 2.67 -18.30
CA ASP A 152 -12.04 3.85 -17.83
C ASP A 152 -11.06 5.03 -17.69
N TYR A 153 -11.11 5.95 -18.65
CA TYR A 153 -10.19 7.09 -18.71
C TYR A 153 -10.47 8.10 -17.59
N LYS A 154 -11.73 8.24 -17.17
CA LYS A 154 -12.10 9.15 -16.09
C LYS A 154 -11.57 8.62 -14.76
N ALA A 155 -11.87 7.36 -14.44
CA ALA A 155 -11.37 6.73 -13.22
C ALA A 155 -9.83 6.76 -13.16
N HIS A 156 -9.17 6.48 -14.29
CA HIS A 156 -7.71 6.60 -14.40
C HIS A 156 -7.19 8.01 -14.09
N ASN A 157 -7.79 9.04 -14.70
CA ASN A 157 -7.37 10.42 -14.49
C ASN A 157 -7.65 10.90 -13.06
N ASP A 158 -8.79 10.54 -12.49
CA ASP A 158 -9.16 10.91 -11.12
C ASP A 158 -8.16 10.32 -10.10
N VAL A 159 -7.81 9.04 -10.25
CA VAL A 159 -6.82 8.41 -9.36
C VAL A 159 -5.39 8.92 -9.59
N LEU A 160 -5.06 9.33 -10.82
CA LEU A 160 -3.78 9.96 -11.12
C LEU A 160 -3.65 11.32 -10.41
N GLU A 161 -4.71 12.14 -10.39
CA GLU A 161 -4.74 13.40 -9.62
C GLU A 161 -4.65 13.17 -8.11
N ALA A 162 -5.28 12.10 -7.60
CA ALA A 162 -5.10 11.70 -6.21
C ALA A 162 -3.63 11.34 -5.91
N CYS A 163 -2.97 10.57 -6.77
CA CYS A 163 -1.54 10.24 -6.63
C CYS A 163 -0.63 11.48 -6.63
N LYS A 164 -0.93 12.46 -7.49
CA LYS A 164 -0.23 13.75 -7.51
C LYS A 164 -0.38 14.49 -6.16
N SER A 165 -1.60 14.56 -5.64
CA SER A 165 -1.90 15.23 -4.38
C SER A 165 -1.21 14.56 -3.19
N LEU A 166 -1.24 13.22 -3.14
CA LEU A 166 -0.50 12.43 -2.15
C LEU A 166 1.01 12.64 -2.26
N THR A 167 1.54 12.75 -3.48
CA THR A 167 2.97 13.00 -3.70
C THR A 167 3.40 14.35 -3.14
N VAL A 168 2.62 15.40 -3.35
CA VAL A 168 2.90 16.73 -2.77
C VAL A 168 2.89 16.67 -1.24
N PHE A 169 1.92 15.97 -0.65
CA PHE A 169 1.87 15.77 0.79
C PHE A 169 3.10 15.02 1.33
N LEU A 170 3.44 13.89 0.71
CA LEU A 170 4.60 13.08 1.09
C LEU A 170 5.92 13.83 0.85
N GLN A 171 6.00 14.69 -0.17
CA GLN A 171 7.14 15.57 -0.38
C GLN A 171 7.35 16.54 0.78
N GLY A 172 6.27 17.12 1.32
CA GLY A 172 6.35 17.95 2.52
C GLY A 172 6.85 17.20 3.76
N LYS A 173 6.63 15.88 3.82
CA LYS A 173 7.02 15.04 4.97
C LYS A 173 8.40 14.40 4.83
N TYR A 174 8.75 13.92 3.65
CA TYR A 174 9.92 13.07 3.38
C TYR A 174 10.91 13.67 2.38
N GLY A 175 10.62 14.87 1.84
CA GLY A 175 11.46 15.52 0.84
C GLY A 175 11.22 15.01 -0.57
N VAL A 176 12.17 15.25 -1.47
CA VAL A 176 12.04 14.89 -2.89
C VAL A 176 12.00 13.37 -3.08
N PRO A 177 11.12 12.82 -3.94
CA PRO A 177 11.11 11.39 -4.25
C PRO A 177 12.46 10.93 -4.78
N THR A 178 12.89 9.74 -4.38
CA THR A 178 14.08 9.09 -4.94
C THR A 178 13.83 8.55 -6.34
N LYS A 179 12.56 8.30 -6.69
CA LYS A 179 12.14 7.83 -8.02
C LYS A 179 10.75 8.33 -8.34
N THR A 180 10.51 8.66 -9.60
CA THR A 180 9.20 9.00 -10.14
C THR A 180 8.94 8.22 -11.42
N TYR A 181 7.67 7.93 -11.67
CA TYR A 181 7.22 7.16 -12.83
C TYR A 181 6.27 8.02 -13.66
N THR A 182 6.45 7.98 -14.97
CA THR A 182 5.54 8.66 -15.89
C THR A 182 4.29 7.80 -16.10
N ILE A 183 3.15 8.33 -15.67
CA ILE A 183 1.83 7.77 -15.96
C ILE A 183 1.13 8.76 -16.90
N PRO A 184 0.80 8.36 -18.14
CA PRO A 184 0.20 9.26 -19.12
C PRO A 184 -1.24 9.59 -18.74
N GLN A 185 -1.62 10.87 -18.81
CA GLN A 185 -2.99 11.29 -18.66
C GLN A 185 -3.81 10.87 -19.89
N MET A 186 -5.02 10.35 -19.66
CA MET A 186 -5.93 9.98 -20.75
C MET A 186 -6.74 11.18 -21.23
N PRO A 187 -7.18 11.20 -22.50
CA PRO A 187 -8.13 12.19 -22.98
C PRO A 187 -9.39 12.25 -22.10
N SER A 188 -9.97 13.44 -21.97
CA SER A 188 -11.19 13.64 -21.16
C SER A 188 -12.45 13.05 -21.79
N LYS A 189 -12.41 12.75 -23.10
CA LYS A 189 -13.48 12.07 -23.82
C LYS A 189 -13.03 10.64 -24.12
N GLN A 190 -13.90 9.70 -23.79
CA GLN A 190 -13.76 8.28 -24.12
C GLN A 190 -14.98 7.89 -24.94
N GLU A 191 -14.78 7.30 -26.12
CA GLU A 191 -15.87 6.70 -26.89
C GLU A 191 -16.21 5.31 -26.34
N VAL A 192 -17.43 4.83 -26.63
CA VAL A 192 -17.87 3.51 -26.14
C VAL A 192 -16.98 2.42 -26.75
N GLY A 193 -16.31 1.66 -25.88
CA GLY A 193 -15.40 0.59 -26.30
C GLY A 193 -13.95 1.03 -26.49
N ASP A 194 -13.62 2.30 -26.31
CA ASP A 194 -12.24 2.78 -26.31
C ASP A 194 -11.46 2.14 -25.17
N GLN A 195 -10.35 1.51 -25.53
CA GLN A 195 -9.39 0.93 -24.61
C GLN A 195 -7.99 1.36 -25.05
N GLN A 196 -7.16 1.76 -24.10
CA GLN A 196 -5.79 2.19 -24.38
C GLN A 196 -4.79 1.26 -23.71
N ILE A 197 -3.80 0.78 -24.46
CA ILE A 197 -2.62 0.17 -23.87
C ILE A 197 -1.85 1.25 -23.10
N LEU A 198 -1.80 1.11 -21.79
CA LEU A 198 -1.00 1.93 -20.90
C LEU A 198 0.45 1.47 -20.93
N LYS A 199 1.29 2.25 -21.59
CA LYS A 199 2.75 2.06 -21.60
C LYS A 199 3.36 2.59 -20.31
N VAL A 200 3.11 1.89 -19.21
CA VAL A 200 3.60 2.23 -17.86
C VAL A 200 4.34 1.04 -17.26
N LYS A 201 5.24 1.34 -16.32
CA LYS A 201 5.72 0.29 -15.42
C LYS A 201 4.56 -0.09 -14.49
N PHE A 202 4.22 -1.37 -14.46
CA PHE A 202 3.33 -1.93 -13.44
C PHE A 202 4.01 -3.15 -12.82
N VAL A 203 3.67 -3.42 -11.57
CA VAL A 203 4.15 -4.58 -10.84
C VAL A 203 2.94 -5.42 -10.51
N GLN A 204 2.99 -6.71 -10.82
CA GLN A 204 1.99 -7.63 -10.32
C GLN A 204 2.18 -7.74 -8.80
N ALA A 205 1.18 -7.26 -8.07
CA ALA A 205 1.11 -7.48 -6.63
C ALA A 205 0.61 -8.92 -6.39
N ASN A 206 0.45 -9.31 -5.13
CA ASN A 206 -0.10 -10.61 -4.72
C ASN A 206 -1.48 -10.94 -5.39
N VAL A 207 -2.14 -12.00 -4.92
CA VAL A 207 -3.41 -12.54 -5.47
C VAL A 207 -4.52 -11.47 -5.66
N TYR A 208 -4.41 -10.30 -5.02
CA TYR A 208 -5.40 -9.23 -5.01
C TYR A 208 -5.14 -8.07 -6.00
N GLY A 209 -4.16 -8.18 -6.91
CA GLY A 209 -4.12 -7.33 -8.11
C GLY A 209 -2.74 -6.90 -8.60
N SER A 210 -2.66 -5.72 -9.20
CA SER A 210 -1.40 -5.13 -9.66
C SER A 210 -1.35 -3.66 -9.25
N VAL A 211 -0.14 -3.10 -9.28
CA VAL A 211 0.07 -1.70 -8.98
C VAL A 211 0.85 -0.98 -10.05
N VAL A 212 0.50 0.28 -10.24
CA VAL A 212 1.25 1.22 -11.05
C VAL A 212 1.87 2.24 -10.10
N PRO A 213 3.17 2.12 -9.77
CA PRO A 213 3.83 3.09 -8.91
C PRO A 213 3.90 4.45 -9.58
N TYR A 214 3.79 5.52 -8.80
CA TYR A 214 3.88 6.91 -9.27
C TYR A 214 5.12 7.61 -8.71
N ALA A 215 5.41 7.45 -7.41
CA ALA A 215 6.62 7.99 -6.78
C ALA A 215 7.09 7.13 -5.61
N GLU A 216 8.39 7.18 -5.33
CA GLU A 216 9.04 6.43 -4.25
C GLU A 216 9.95 7.33 -3.43
N TRP A 217 10.06 7.05 -2.13
CA TRP A 217 11.01 7.67 -1.22
C TRP A 217 11.77 6.61 -0.43
N LYS A 218 13.06 6.83 -0.24
CA LYS A 218 13.86 6.13 0.76
C LYS A 218 14.03 7.02 2.00
N VAL A 219 13.53 6.56 3.14
CA VAL A 219 13.56 7.28 4.42
C VAL A 219 14.26 6.38 5.45
N GLY A 220 15.58 6.53 5.57
CA GLY A 220 16.40 5.54 6.28
C GLY A 220 16.28 4.17 5.58
N ASP A 221 15.86 3.16 6.34
CA ASP A 221 15.61 1.81 5.82
C ASP A 221 14.16 1.58 5.34
N MET A 222 13.26 2.54 5.60
CA MET A 222 11.89 2.50 5.11
C MET A 222 11.82 2.95 3.65
N GLN A 223 11.12 2.18 2.82
CA GLN A 223 10.64 2.63 1.52
C GLN A 223 9.19 3.09 1.63
N VAL A 224 8.88 4.17 0.93
CA VAL A 224 7.51 4.68 0.78
C VAL A 224 7.19 4.70 -0.70
N VAL A 225 6.04 4.14 -1.08
CA VAL A 225 5.58 4.14 -2.47
C VAL A 225 4.16 4.64 -2.52
N VAL A 226 3.90 5.57 -3.42
CA VAL A 226 2.55 6.00 -3.79
C VAL A 226 2.27 5.52 -5.20
N GLY A 227 1.03 5.12 -5.46
CA GLY A 227 0.64 4.67 -6.78
C GLY A 227 -0.84 4.32 -6.87
N ILE A 228 -1.16 3.58 -7.93
CA ILE A 228 -2.52 3.16 -8.26
C ILE A 228 -2.61 1.64 -8.08
N LYS A 229 -3.56 1.19 -7.26
CA LYS A 229 -4.02 -0.20 -7.26
C LYS A 229 -4.96 -0.38 -8.44
N THR A 230 -4.59 -1.29 -9.35
CA THR A 230 -5.29 -1.47 -10.62
C THR A 230 -6.70 -2.02 -10.40
N ALA A 231 -6.87 -2.94 -9.45
CA ALA A 231 -8.18 -3.38 -9.02
C ALA A 231 -8.91 -2.22 -8.32
N GLY A 232 -9.94 -1.66 -8.96
CA GLY A 232 -10.76 -0.56 -8.42
C GLY A 232 -10.25 0.86 -8.68
N ALA A 233 -9.11 1.03 -9.37
CA ALA A 233 -8.47 2.34 -9.59
C ALA A 233 -8.36 3.17 -8.30
N GLU A 234 -7.73 2.58 -7.28
CA GLU A 234 -7.61 3.19 -5.96
C GLU A 234 -6.21 3.76 -5.77
N PRO A 235 -6.05 4.98 -5.23
CA PRO A 235 -4.74 5.48 -4.86
C PRO A 235 -4.28 4.71 -3.62
N PHE A 236 -2.99 4.42 -3.50
CA PHE A 236 -2.45 3.79 -2.30
C PHE A 236 -1.19 4.49 -1.83
N ILE A 237 -0.89 4.32 -0.55
CA ILE A 237 0.43 4.57 0.03
C ILE A 237 0.89 3.31 0.73
N MET A 238 2.05 2.81 0.35
CA MET A 238 2.70 1.67 0.97
C MET A 238 3.96 2.13 1.68
N PHE A 239 4.14 1.68 2.91
CA PHE A 239 5.34 1.89 3.71
C PHE A 239 5.91 0.52 4.04
N TYR A 240 7.17 0.26 3.74
CA TYR A 240 7.73 -1.08 3.92
C TYR A 240 9.24 -1.12 4.18
N ASP A 241 9.67 -2.22 4.78
CA ASP A 241 11.07 -2.62 4.90
C ASP A 241 11.48 -3.41 3.65
N ALA A 242 12.27 -2.79 2.78
CA ALA A 242 12.69 -3.40 1.52
C ALA A 242 13.59 -4.64 1.70
N HIS A 243 14.33 -4.71 2.82
CA HIS A 243 15.14 -5.88 3.12
C HIS A 243 14.25 -7.05 3.53
N ARG A 244 13.33 -6.84 4.49
CA ARG A 244 12.40 -7.90 4.97
C ARG A 244 11.44 -8.40 3.89
N LEU A 245 11.12 -7.58 2.89
CA LEU A 245 10.29 -7.97 1.75
C LEU A 245 11.07 -8.34 0.49
N SER A 246 12.41 -8.42 0.56
CA SER A 246 13.23 -8.86 -0.57
C SER A 246 13.06 -10.35 -0.83
N HIS A 247 13.12 -10.75 -2.10
CA HIS A 247 13.14 -12.16 -2.51
C HIS A 247 14.22 -12.95 -1.77
N SER A 248 15.43 -12.40 -1.62
CA SER A 248 16.52 -13.05 -0.90
C SER A 248 16.20 -13.31 0.58
N TYR A 249 15.58 -12.34 1.25
CA TYR A 249 15.22 -12.49 2.66
C TYR A 249 14.11 -13.51 2.84
N LEU A 250 13.04 -13.38 2.05
CA LEU A 250 11.89 -14.26 2.11
C LEU A 250 12.25 -15.69 1.70
N ASN A 251 13.11 -15.89 0.70
CA ASN A 251 13.63 -17.21 0.35
C ASN A 251 14.38 -17.87 1.52
N ASN A 252 15.14 -17.10 2.31
CA ASN A 252 15.84 -17.63 3.47
C ASN A 252 14.90 -17.89 4.65
N LEU A 253 13.96 -16.99 4.89
CA LEU A 253 12.98 -17.10 5.98
C LEU A 253 12.02 -18.28 5.77
N LEU A 254 11.64 -18.54 4.52
CA LEU A 254 10.58 -19.47 4.14
C LEU A 254 11.11 -20.79 3.58
N GLN A 255 12.43 -21.03 3.68
CA GLN A 255 13.02 -22.33 3.39
C GLN A 255 12.35 -23.39 4.26
N GLU A 256 11.69 -24.34 3.61
CA GLU A 256 11.21 -25.54 4.28
C GLU A 256 12.43 -26.34 4.72
N GLU A 257 12.50 -26.75 6.01
CA GLU A 257 13.50 -27.73 6.43
C GLU A 257 13.40 -28.94 5.49
N PRO A 258 14.54 -29.45 4.97
CA PRO A 258 14.50 -30.63 4.11
C PRO A 258 13.77 -31.74 4.86
N LEU A 259 12.71 -32.27 4.26
CA LEU A 259 12.01 -33.44 4.78
C LEU A 259 13.06 -34.49 5.12
N PRO A 260 13.04 -35.10 6.32
CA PRO A 260 13.99 -36.15 6.64
C PRO A 260 13.87 -37.22 5.56
N THR A 261 14.93 -37.36 4.77
CA THR A 261 15.07 -38.47 3.83
C THR A 261 15.07 -39.73 4.68
N LYS A 262 13.91 -40.36 4.82
CA LYS A 262 13.85 -41.77 5.17
C LYS A 262 14.56 -42.48 4.02
N GLU A 263 15.81 -42.86 4.26
CA GLU A 263 16.47 -43.88 3.44
C GLU A 263 15.54 -45.09 3.42
N LEU A 264 14.87 -45.29 2.29
CA LEU A 264 14.23 -46.55 1.97
C LEU A 264 15.35 -47.52 1.64
N ASN A 265 15.83 -48.21 2.67
CA ASN A 265 16.65 -49.40 2.50
C ASN A 265 15.74 -50.49 1.89
N TRP A 266 15.92 -50.74 0.59
CA TRP A 266 15.40 -51.92 -0.09
C TRP A 266 16.28 -53.14 0.21
#